data_AF-A0A8M9P6H5-F1
#
_entry.id   AF-A0A8M9P6H5-F1
#
_cell.length_a   1.000
_cell.length_b   1.000
_cell.length_c   1.000
_cell.angle_alpha   90.00
_cell.angle_beta   90.00
_cell.angle_gamma   90.00
#
_symmetry.space_group_name_H-M   'P 1'
#
loop_
_entity.id
_entity.type
_entity.pdbx_description
1 polymer ?
#
loop_
_entity_poly.entity_id
_entity_poly.type
_entity_poly.pdbx_seq_one_letter_code
_entity_poly.pdbx_strand_id
1 'polypeptide(L)'
;MSNSQPYRRFSDENYKNWLKIAESLHILRNSMQDFIEKETETYHKALLNKQQLSGQRCEQTCKNNKSLCQLCEYWKNEIVTNHNEGGRNVHWDNCRPHLWATNKWEVAKAYMPRGHKQHCEFAQFDISAILNFLSACKHFKPFLTKGENVKKVINVRNVVMHSPDLKMNNEDMNRHLETIFQFADMLNSKVSALSVLREKIEQFNNILDKNFNQTEVDGQHKDLKTMVDFQEVLNREQQALKDRIEYLITHFEGNLDKNENSPDMTTLMEFLHQNKDLLENLGPEVYKLKGMQTKLNQHEKQINNLTNRVDQLEKVKETTNTAGQSSSQITNYPKFIKDNRSWLINTVKNIDQILDDLSELHSESVANVKAKQTKQAMMRELLLYVNCERIAKDLFNALLKHEKRPMEERLKGL
;
A
#
# COMPACT_ATOMS: atom_id res chain seq x y z
N MET A 1 -2.31 31.66 19.89
CA MET A 1 -3.63 31.02 19.72
C MET A 1 -3.82 30.81 18.21
N SER A 2 -3.64 29.59 17.70
CA SER A 2 -3.86 29.36 16.26
C SER A 2 -5.36 29.25 16.00
N ASN A 3 -5.88 30.19 15.20
CA ASN A 3 -7.24 30.17 14.67
C ASN A 3 -7.40 28.96 13.74
N SER A 4 -7.76 27.79 14.29
CA SER A 4 -8.35 26.72 13.49
C SER A 4 -9.81 27.12 13.24
N GLN A 5 -10.06 27.93 12.20
CA GLN A 5 -11.43 28.09 11.68
C GLN A 5 -11.91 26.70 11.24
N PRO A 6 -13.08 26.24 11.71
CA PRO A 6 -13.63 24.97 11.28
C PRO A 6 -13.78 25.00 9.75
N TYR A 7 -13.58 23.85 9.10
CA TYR A 7 -13.80 23.68 7.65
C TYR A 7 -12.84 24.46 6.73
N ARG A 8 -11.78 25.10 7.25
CA ARG A 8 -10.80 25.85 6.43
C ARG A 8 -10.20 25.02 5.27
N ARG A 9 -10.01 23.72 5.45
CA ARG A 9 -9.50 22.80 4.40
C ARG A 9 -10.33 22.81 3.10
N PHE A 10 -11.63 23.10 3.17
CA PHE A 10 -12.49 23.15 1.98
C PHE A 10 -12.24 24.39 1.11
N SER A 11 -11.47 25.37 1.57
CA SER A 11 -10.99 26.46 0.70
C SER A 11 -9.89 26.01 -0.27
N ASP A 12 -9.33 24.82 -0.09
CA ASP A 12 -8.35 24.23 -1.00
C ASP A 12 -9.07 23.37 -2.05
N GLU A 13 -9.05 23.81 -3.31
CA GLU A 13 -9.69 23.08 -4.41
C GLU A 13 -9.10 21.68 -4.58
N ASN A 14 -7.79 21.53 -4.35
CA ASN A 14 -7.17 20.22 -4.50
C ASN A 14 -7.61 19.24 -3.41
N TYR A 15 -7.93 19.74 -2.20
CA TYR A 15 -8.53 18.93 -1.14
C TYR A 15 -9.95 18.49 -1.52
N LYS A 16 -10.77 19.42 -2.03
CA LYS A 16 -12.11 19.08 -2.53
C LYS A 16 -12.05 18.04 -3.64
N ASN A 17 -11.12 18.18 -4.58
CA ASN A 17 -10.91 17.21 -5.66
C ASN A 17 -10.55 15.82 -5.15
N TRP A 18 -9.66 15.71 -4.15
CA TRP A 18 -9.37 14.44 -3.51
C TRP A 18 -10.64 13.81 -2.92
N LEU A 19 -11.46 14.60 -2.23
CA LEU A 19 -12.73 14.13 -1.65
C LEU A 19 -13.74 13.72 -2.74
N LYS A 20 -13.84 14.46 -3.84
CA LYS A 20 -14.70 14.13 -5.00
C LYS A 20 -14.36 12.74 -5.55
N ILE A 21 -13.07 12.39 -5.69
CA ILE A 21 -12.68 11.05 -6.16
C ILE A 21 -12.91 9.97 -5.10
N ALA A 22 -12.55 10.24 -3.83
CA ALA A 22 -12.80 9.30 -2.74
C ALA A 22 -14.30 8.93 -2.67
N GLU A 23 -15.17 9.93 -2.78
CA GLU A 23 -16.62 9.71 -2.79
C GLU A 23 -17.08 9.00 -4.06
N SER A 24 -16.54 9.35 -5.22
CA SER A 24 -16.87 8.66 -6.47
C SER A 24 -16.60 7.16 -6.42
N LEU A 25 -15.50 6.75 -5.77
CA LEU A 25 -15.18 5.33 -5.53
C LEU A 25 -16.18 4.67 -4.56
N HIS A 26 -16.66 5.41 -3.56
CA HIS A 26 -17.68 4.91 -2.64
C HIS A 26 -19.05 4.76 -3.32
N ILE A 27 -19.49 5.76 -4.08
CA ILE A 27 -20.74 5.70 -4.84
C ILE A 27 -20.68 4.54 -5.85
N LEU A 28 -19.53 4.35 -6.53
CA LEU A 28 -19.30 3.20 -7.40
C LEU A 28 -19.48 1.87 -6.66
N ARG A 29 -18.83 1.71 -5.50
CA ARG A 29 -18.94 0.50 -4.67
C ARG A 29 -20.42 0.18 -4.37
N ASN A 30 -21.13 1.14 -3.81
CA ASN A 30 -22.52 0.93 -3.38
C ASN A 30 -23.45 0.65 -4.55
N SER A 31 -23.20 1.28 -5.70
CA SER A 31 -23.97 1.04 -6.92
C SER A 31 -23.79 -0.39 -7.47
N MET A 32 -22.71 -1.08 -7.09
CA MET A 32 -22.48 -2.48 -7.46
C MET A 32 -22.98 -3.49 -6.42
N GLN A 33 -23.47 -3.07 -5.25
CA GLN A 33 -23.76 -3.94 -4.11
C GLN A 33 -24.62 -5.16 -4.48
N ASP A 34 -25.80 -4.94 -5.05
CA ASP A 34 -26.74 -6.03 -5.37
C ASP A 34 -26.17 -7.02 -6.38
N PHE A 35 -25.43 -6.51 -7.37
CA PHE A 35 -24.75 -7.33 -8.35
C PHE A 35 -23.67 -8.20 -7.69
N ILE A 36 -22.82 -7.60 -6.86
CA ILE A 36 -21.76 -8.34 -6.16
C ILE A 36 -22.36 -9.39 -5.22
N GLU A 37 -23.36 -9.03 -4.42
CA GLU A 37 -24.03 -9.95 -3.50
C GLU A 37 -24.63 -11.16 -4.23
N LYS A 38 -25.31 -10.92 -5.35
CA LYS A 38 -25.93 -11.96 -6.20
C LYS A 38 -24.89 -12.84 -6.89
N GLU A 39 -23.87 -12.26 -7.49
CA GLU A 39 -22.85 -13.02 -8.21
C GLU A 39 -21.92 -13.79 -7.27
N THR A 40 -21.64 -13.25 -6.08
CA THR A 40 -20.91 -13.97 -5.03
C THR A 40 -21.69 -15.17 -4.54
N GLU A 41 -23.01 -15.04 -4.37
CA GLU A 41 -23.91 -16.16 -4.03
C GLU A 41 -23.94 -17.22 -5.14
N THR A 42 -24.06 -16.77 -6.39
CA THR A 42 -24.09 -17.65 -7.58
C THR A 42 -22.79 -18.44 -7.71
N TYR A 43 -21.66 -17.76 -7.56
CA TYR A 43 -20.34 -18.39 -7.54
C TYR A 43 -20.21 -19.42 -6.41
N HIS A 44 -20.59 -19.04 -5.19
CA HIS A 44 -20.52 -19.93 -4.03
C HIS A 44 -21.36 -21.20 -4.19
N LYS A 45 -22.59 -21.07 -4.70
CA LYS A 45 -23.45 -22.22 -5.04
C LYS A 45 -22.84 -23.11 -6.12
N ALA A 46 -22.22 -22.51 -7.14
CA ALA A 46 -21.55 -23.27 -8.19
C ALA A 46 -20.39 -24.13 -7.64
N LEU A 47 -19.64 -23.61 -6.66
CA LEU A 47 -18.62 -24.37 -5.96
C LEU A 47 -19.23 -25.46 -5.06
N LEU A 48 -20.24 -25.13 -4.26
CA LEU A 48 -20.92 -26.09 -3.38
C LEU A 48 -21.41 -27.34 -4.11
N ASN A 49 -21.89 -27.16 -5.35
CA ASN A 49 -22.43 -28.23 -6.19
C ASN A 49 -21.35 -29.07 -6.91
N LYS A 50 -20.06 -28.77 -6.73
CA LYS A 50 -18.99 -29.62 -7.27
C LYS A 50 -19.02 -30.99 -6.61
N GLN A 51 -18.76 -32.03 -7.39
CA GLN A 51 -18.86 -33.43 -6.95
C GLN A 51 -18.04 -33.73 -5.68
N GLN A 52 -16.80 -33.24 -5.58
CA GLN A 52 -15.97 -33.48 -4.39
C GLN A 52 -16.41 -32.69 -3.15
N LEU A 53 -17.21 -31.64 -3.31
CA LEU A 53 -17.68 -30.80 -2.22
C LEU A 53 -19.08 -31.23 -1.77
N SER A 54 -19.99 -31.49 -2.69
CA SER A 54 -21.35 -32.02 -2.44
C SER A 54 -22.08 -31.32 -1.28
N GLY A 55 -21.89 -30.00 -1.13
CA GLY A 55 -22.45 -29.21 -0.02
C GLY A 55 -21.97 -29.59 1.39
N GLN A 56 -20.96 -30.45 1.52
CA GLN A 56 -20.43 -30.91 2.80
C GLN A 56 -19.76 -29.78 3.58
N ARG A 57 -19.80 -29.88 4.91
CA ARG A 57 -19.19 -28.93 5.84
C ARG A 57 -17.94 -29.53 6.47
N CYS A 58 -16.99 -28.68 6.82
CA CYS A 58 -15.78 -29.12 7.52
C CYS A 58 -16.07 -29.49 8.97
N GLU A 59 -16.02 -30.77 9.29
CA GLU A 59 -16.22 -31.27 10.66
C GLU A 59 -14.99 -31.05 11.56
N GLN A 60 -13.79 -30.99 10.98
CA GLN A 60 -12.54 -30.79 11.73
C GLN A 60 -12.31 -29.34 12.16
N THR A 61 -13.19 -28.41 11.79
CA THR A 61 -13.09 -26.98 12.13
C THR A 61 -11.75 -26.34 11.73
N CYS A 62 -11.21 -26.73 10.57
CA CYS A 62 -9.93 -26.25 10.06
C CYS A 62 -9.81 -24.71 10.14
N LYS A 63 -8.80 -24.22 10.86
CA LYS A 63 -8.63 -22.80 11.18
C LYS A 63 -7.70 -22.04 10.24
N ASN A 64 -6.80 -22.75 9.55
CA ASN A 64 -5.79 -22.18 8.66
C ASN A 64 -5.50 -23.13 7.49
N ASN A 65 -4.75 -22.65 6.49
CA ASN A 65 -4.44 -23.40 5.27
C ASN A 65 -3.28 -24.41 5.38
N LYS A 66 -2.67 -24.58 6.57
CA LYS A 66 -1.46 -25.41 6.76
C LYS A 66 -1.78 -26.86 7.06
N SER A 67 -2.84 -27.10 7.83
CA SER A 67 -3.30 -28.43 8.24
C SER A 67 -4.80 -28.53 7.98
N LEU A 68 -5.14 -28.84 6.73
CA LEU A 68 -6.51 -28.89 6.27
C LEU A 68 -6.96 -30.36 6.15
N CYS A 69 -8.26 -30.59 6.32
CA CYS A 69 -8.88 -31.88 6.05
C CYS A 69 -9.13 -32.04 4.55
N GLN A 70 -9.32 -33.28 4.10
CA GLN A 70 -9.53 -33.59 2.68
C GLN A 70 -10.60 -32.72 1.99
N LEU A 71 -11.72 -32.44 2.67
CA LEU A 71 -12.78 -31.57 2.16
C LEU A 71 -12.29 -30.12 1.96
N CYS A 72 -11.54 -29.58 2.91
CA CYS A 72 -10.97 -28.24 2.79
C CYS A 72 -9.88 -28.18 1.71
N GLU A 73 -9.15 -29.27 1.45
CA GLU A 73 -8.23 -29.37 0.31
C GLU A 73 -8.98 -29.25 -1.01
N TYR A 74 -10.14 -29.89 -1.15
CA TYR A 74 -10.98 -29.73 -2.33
C TYR A 74 -11.45 -28.28 -2.49
N TRP A 75 -11.90 -27.63 -1.42
CA TRP A 75 -12.26 -26.21 -1.46
C TRP A 75 -11.08 -25.33 -1.89
N LYS A 76 -9.90 -25.54 -1.29
CA LYS A 76 -8.67 -24.83 -1.62
C LYS A 76 -8.33 -24.97 -3.10
N ASN A 77 -8.42 -26.19 -3.63
CA ASN A 77 -8.14 -26.48 -5.04
C ASN A 77 -9.13 -25.76 -5.97
N GLU A 78 -10.42 -25.75 -5.63
CA GLU A 78 -11.43 -25.03 -6.42
C GLU A 78 -11.19 -23.50 -6.37
N ILE A 79 -10.85 -22.94 -5.21
CA ILE A 79 -10.51 -21.52 -5.06
C ILE A 79 -9.31 -21.15 -5.93
N VAL A 80 -8.23 -21.94 -5.88
CA VAL A 80 -7.02 -21.75 -6.69
C VAL A 80 -7.33 -21.88 -8.17
N THR A 81 -8.12 -22.87 -8.56
CA THR A 81 -8.51 -23.11 -9.96
C THR A 81 -9.32 -21.93 -10.51
N ASN A 82 -10.17 -21.33 -9.68
CA ASN A 82 -10.97 -20.15 -10.02
C ASN A 82 -10.23 -18.82 -9.87
N HIS A 83 -8.94 -18.83 -9.51
CA HIS A 83 -8.10 -17.63 -9.47
C HIS A 83 -7.45 -17.35 -10.82
N ASN A 84 -7.53 -16.12 -11.33
CA ASN A 84 -6.98 -15.71 -12.63
C ASN A 84 -5.47 -15.97 -12.73
N GLU A 85 -4.74 -15.86 -11.62
CA GLU A 85 -3.28 -16.06 -11.56
C GLU A 85 -2.83 -17.42 -10.98
N GLY A 86 -3.71 -18.43 -11.02
CA GLY A 86 -3.37 -19.80 -10.59
C GLY A 86 -3.02 -19.92 -9.11
N GLY A 87 -3.63 -19.11 -8.25
CA GLY A 87 -3.46 -19.17 -6.80
C GLY A 87 -2.26 -18.42 -6.22
N ARG A 88 -1.39 -17.82 -7.04
CA ARG A 88 -0.15 -17.17 -6.58
C ARG A 88 -0.36 -16.08 -5.53
N ASN A 89 -1.44 -15.32 -5.65
CA ASN A 89 -1.75 -14.18 -4.80
C ASN A 89 -2.99 -14.41 -3.92
N VAL A 90 -3.23 -15.67 -3.51
CA VAL A 90 -4.34 -15.99 -2.61
C VAL A 90 -4.00 -15.61 -1.17
N HIS A 91 -4.83 -14.78 -0.56
CA HIS A 91 -4.66 -14.30 0.81
C HIS A 91 -5.32 -15.23 1.82
N TRP A 92 -4.75 -16.42 1.99
CA TRP A 92 -5.29 -17.47 2.87
C TRP A 92 -5.47 -17.04 4.33
N ASP A 93 -4.68 -16.07 4.82
CA ASP A 93 -4.78 -15.56 6.20
C ASP A 93 -6.10 -14.81 6.48
N ASN A 94 -6.81 -14.37 5.45
CA ASN A 94 -8.15 -13.80 5.56
C ASN A 94 -9.23 -14.87 5.75
N CYS A 95 -8.93 -16.13 5.41
CA CYS A 95 -9.94 -17.17 5.27
C CYS A 95 -10.03 -18.04 6.52
N ARG A 96 -11.25 -18.51 6.81
CA ARG A 96 -11.52 -19.56 7.79
C ARG A 96 -12.06 -20.79 7.05
N PRO A 97 -11.22 -21.77 6.71
CA PRO A 97 -11.58 -22.89 5.84
C PRO A 97 -12.87 -23.61 6.23
N HIS A 98 -13.11 -23.79 7.53
CA HIS A 98 -14.34 -24.45 8.01
C HIS A 98 -15.64 -23.72 7.68
N LEU A 99 -15.58 -22.44 7.30
CA LEU A 99 -16.74 -21.62 6.93
C LEU A 99 -16.96 -21.54 5.42
N TRP A 100 -16.06 -22.08 4.59
CA TRP A 100 -16.20 -22.00 3.12
C TRP A 100 -17.51 -22.60 2.61
N ALA A 101 -18.04 -23.64 3.25
CA ALA A 101 -19.30 -24.24 2.84
C ALA A 101 -20.54 -23.43 3.24
N THR A 102 -20.46 -22.58 4.26
CA THR A 102 -21.63 -21.89 4.84
C THR A 102 -21.63 -20.39 4.62
N ASN A 103 -20.51 -19.81 4.22
CA ASN A 103 -20.38 -18.37 4.03
C ASN A 103 -19.65 -18.06 2.73
N LYS A 104 -20.39 -17.49 1.76
CA LYS A 104 -19.86 -17.05 0.46
C LYS A 104 -18.71 -16.05 0.58
N TRP A 105 -18.74 -15.18 1.59
CA TRP A 105 -17.72 -14.17 1.81
C TRP A 105 -16.41 -14.78 2.32
N GLU A 106 -16.44 -15.95 2.96
CA GLU A 106 -15.22 -16.68 3.35
C GLU A 106 -14.46 -17.22 2.16
N VAL A 107 -15.17 -17.54 1.07
CA VAL A 107 -14.57 -17.89 -0.22
C VAL A 107 -14.07 -16.63 -0.93
N ALA A 108 -14.87 -15.56 -0.96
CA ALA A 108 -14.51 -14.30 -1.61
C ALA A 108 -13.22 -13.67 -1.04
N LYS A 109 -13.02 -13.75 0.28
CA LYS A 109 -11.84 -13.23 0.99
C LYS A 109 -10.50 -13.79 0.51
N ALA A 110 -10.49 -14.97 -0.12
CA ALA A 110 -9.29 -15.55 -0.70
C ALA A 110 -8.71 -14.69 -1.84
N TYR A 111 -9.57 -13.92 -2.51
CA TYR A 111 -9.24 -13.06 -3.65
C TYR A 111 -9.01 -11.59 -3.26
N MET A 112 -9.16 -11.26 -1.98
CA MET A 112 -9.08 -9.88 -1.48
C MET A 112 -7.76 -9.65 -0.74
N PRO A 113 -7.22 -8.43 -0.72
CA PRO A 113 -6.01 -8.10 0.03
C PRO A 113 -6.13 -8.43 1.53
N ARG A 114 -5.01 -8.36 2.25
CA ARG A 114 -4.97 -8.64 3.70
C ARG A 114 -5.92 -7.71 4.48
N GLY A 115 -6.33 -8.15 5.67
CA GLY A 115 -7.07 -7.33 6.65
C GLY A 115 -8.53 -7.73 6.84
N HIS A 116 -9.08 -8.60 5.99
CA HIS A 116 -10.52 -8.90 6.00
C HIS A 116 -10.91 -10.14 6.82
N LYS A 117 -10.02 -10.64 7.68
CA LYS A 117 -10.23 -11.91 8.41
C LYS A 117 -11.56 -11.98 9.15
N GLN A 118 -11.98 -10.87 9.76
CA GLN A 118 -13.21 -10.78 10.55
C GLN A 118 -14.46 -10.46 9.72
N HIS A 119 -14.31 -10.11 8.44
CA HIS A 119 -15.43 -9.66 7.62
C HIS A 119 -16.26 -10.84 7.12
N CYS A 120 -17.58 -10.65 7.05
CA CYS A 120 -18.58 -11.64 6.70
C CYS A 120 -19.72 -11.12 5.80
N GLU A 121 -19.77 -9.83 5.49
CA GLU A 121 -20.83 -9.22 4.66
C GLU A 121 -20.32 -8.05 3.81
N PHE A 122 -21.01 -7.72 2.71
CA PHE A 122 -20.59 -6.69 1.75
C PHE A 122 -20.19 -5.39 2.42
N ALA A 123 -21.00 -4.91 3.38
CA ALA A 123 -20.83 -3.62 4.05
C ALA A 123 -19.44 -3.41 4.67
N GLN A 124 -18.76 -4.50 5.07
CA GLN A 124 -17.46 -4.47 5.73
C GLN A 124 -16.27 -4.42 4.76
N PHE A 125 -16.47 -4.65 3.45
CA PHE A 125 -15.40 -4.66 2.47
C PHE A 125 -15.26 -3.31 1.79
N ASP A 126 -14.07 -2.72 1.77
CA ASP A 126 -13.81 -1.48 1.04
C ASP A 126 -13.90 -1.69 -0.49
N ILE A 127 -13.90 -0.60 -1.26
CA ILE A 127 -13.92 -0.68 -2.73
C ILE A 127 -12.73 -1.48 -3.27
N SER A 128 -11.58 -1.47 -2.59
CA SER A 128 -10.40 -2.24 -3.01
C SER A 128 -10.61 -3.72 -2.94
N ALA A 129 -11.16 -4.22 -1.84
CA ALA A 129 -11.48 -5.62 -1.65
C ALA A 129 -12.42 -6.08 -2.75
N ILE A 130 -13.47 -5.29 -3.05
CA ILE A 130 -14.41 -5.59 -4.12
C ILE A 130 -13.73 -5.62 -5.49
N LEU A 131 -12.95 -4.60 -5.84
CA LEU A 131 -12.26 -4.55 -7.14
C LEU A 131 -11.21 -5.65 -7.30
N ASN A 132 -10.46 -5.98 -6.25
CA ASN A 132 -9.51 -7.09 -6.26
C ASN A 132 -10.22 -8.43 -6.44
N PHE A 133 -11.35 -8.64 -5.75
CA PHE A 133 -12.16 -9.85 -5.93
C PHE A 133 -12.66 -9.98 -7.38
N LEU A 134 -13.23 -8.90 -7.93
CA LEU A 134 -13.65 -8.83 -9.33
C LEU A 134 -12.49 -9.12 -10.30
N SER A 135 -11.30 -8.59 -10.04
CA SER A 135 -10.12 -8.78 -10.89
C SER A 135 -9.50 -10.17 -10.77
N ALA A 136 -9.54 -10.80 -9.59
CA ALA A 136 -8.82 -12.03 -9.32
C ALA A 136 -9.67 -13.29 -9.53
N CYS A 137 -11.00 -13.21 -9.42
CA CYS A 137 -11.89 -14.36 -9.57
C CYS A 137 -12.37 -14.55 -11.02
N LYS A 138 -12.16 -15.75 -11.57
CA LYS A 138 -12.57 -16.13 -12.94
C LYS A 138 -14.08 -16.02 -13.16
N HIS A 139 -14.90 -16.16 -12.12
CA HIS A 139 -16.37 -16.02 -12.18
C HIS A 139 -16.79 -14.70 -12.82
N PHE A 140 -16.07 -13.62 -12.56
CA PHE A 140 -16.43 -12.30 -13.07
C PHE A 140 -15.90 -11.97 -14.47
N LYS A 141 -15.01 -12.82 -15.02
CA LYS A 141 -14.42 -12.60 -16.35
C LYS A 141 -15.45 -12.38 -17.46
N PRO A 142 -16.59 -13.09 -17.53
CA PRO A 142 -17.60 -12.86 -18.56
C PRO A 142 -18.24 -11.46 -18.51
N PHE A 143 -18.28 -10.81 -17.34
CA PHE A 143 -18.82 -9.46 -17.17
C PHE A 143 -17.77 -8.38 -17.44
N LEU A 144 -16.49 -8.74 -17.34
CA LEU A 144 -15.35 -7.83 -17.41
C LEU A 144 -14.54 -8.10 -18.68
N THR A 145 -15.15 -7.80 -19.83
CA THR A 145 -14.58 -8.06 -21.17
C THR A 145 -13.17 -7.48 -21.37
N LYS A 146 -12.80 -6.46 -20.60
CA LYS A 146 -11.46 -5.85 -20.54
C LYS A 146 -10.99 -5.78 -19.09
N GLY A 147 -10.43 -6.86 -18.56
CA GLY A 147 -9.92 -6.92 -17.16
C GLY A 147 -8.94 -5.80 -16.80
N GLU A 148 -8.30 -5.17 -17.79
CA GLU A 148 -7.47 -3.98 -17.62
C GLU A 148 -8.22 -2.79 -17.00
N ASN A 149 -9.53 -2.65 -17.23
CA ASN A 149 -10.27 -1.50 -16.71
C ASN A 149 -10.49 -1.59 -15.18
N VAL A 150 -10.67 -2.80 -14.63
CA VAL A 150 -10.72 -2.98 -13.16
C VAL A 150 -9.38 -2.54 -12.54
N LYS A 151 -8.26 -2.95 -13.15
CA LYS A 151 -6.91 -2.58 -12.68
C LYS A 151 -6.68 -1.06 -12.71
N LYS A 152 -7.23 -0.36 -13.70
CA LYS A 152 -7.17 1.11 -13.75
C LYS A 152 -7.93 1.75 -12.58
N VAL A 153 -9.12 1.26 -12.23
CA VAL A 153 -9.87 1.78 -11.06
C VAL A 153 -9.16 1.43 -9.74
N ILE A 154 -8.57 0.23 -9.62
CA ILE A 154 -7.70 -0.12 -8.48
C ILE A 154 -6.56 0.90 -8.36
N ASN A 155 -5.93 1.27 -9.48
CA ASN A 155 -4.89 2.30 -9.48
C ASN A 155 -5.42 3.68 -9.06
N VAL A 156 -6.61 4.09 -9.51
CA VAL A 156 -7.26 5.34 -9.03
C VAL A 156 -7.41 5.31 -7.53
N ARG A 157 -7.99 4.24 -6.99
CA ARG A 157 -8.12 4.05 -5.54
C ARG A 157 -6.77 4.15 -4.84
N ASN A 158 -5.75 3.48 -5.35
CA ASN A 158 -4.42 3.52 -4.75
C ASN A 158 -3.84 4.94 -4.75
N VAL A 159 -3.94 5.69 -5.84
CA VAL A 159 -3.48 7.09 -5.90
C VAL A 159 -4.20 7.95 -4.86
N VAL A 160 -5.52 7.85 -4.75
CA VAL A 160 -6.32 8.62 -3.77
C VAL A 160 -5.94 8.23 -2.35
N MET A 161 -5.86 6.94 -2.07
CA MET A 161 -5.52 6.39 -0.76
C MET A 161 -4.04 6.47 -0.44
N HIS A 162 -3.17 6.90 -1.35
CA HIS A 162 -1.74 7.17 -1.11
C HIS A 162 -1.39 8.66 -1.16
N SER A 163 -2.34 9.54 -1.48
CA SER A 163 -2.11 10.99 -1.44
C SER A 163 -1.66 11.38 -0.02
N PRO A 164 -0.42 11.86 0.17
CA PRO A 164 0.12 12.13 1.50
C PRO A 164 -0.51 13.38 2.12
N ASP A 165 -0.84 14.37 1.29
CA ASP A 165 -1.42 15.65 1.68
C ASP A 165 -2.93 15.74 1.45
N LEU A 166 -3.55 14.65 0.99
CA LEU A 166 -4.99 14.57 0.67
C LEU A 166 -5.41 15.56 -0.43
N LYS A 167 -4.53 15.80 -1.40
CA LYS A 167 -4.76 16.74 -2.50
C LYS A 167 -4.72 16.04 -3.86
N MET A 168 -5.44 16.63 -4.80
CA MET A 168 -5.49 16.21 -6.20
C MET A 168 -5.77 17.40 -7.12
N ASN A 169 -4.95 17.60 -8.16
CA ASN A 169 -5.21 18.66 -9.14
C ASN A 169 -6.43 18.33 -10.03
N ASN A 170 -6.91 19.33 -10.76
CA ASN A 170 -8.11 19.20 -11.61
C ASN A 170 -7.90 18.21 -12.76
N GLU A 171 -6.72 18.19 -13.38
CA GLU A 171 -6.41 17.30 -14.49
C GLU A 171 -6.47 15.83 -14.06
N ASP A 172 -5.86 15.51 -12.92
CA ASP A 172 -5.85 14.18 -12.32
C ASP A 172 -7.24 13.77 -11.84
N MET A 173 -7.97 14.68 -11.19
CA MET A 173 -9.35 14.45 -10.79
C MET A 173 -10.21 14.05 -12.01
N ASN A 174 -10.20 14.84 -13.08
CA ASN A 174 -10.98 14.56 -14.28
C ASN A 174 -10.59 13.23 -14.93
N ARG A 175 -9.29 12.93 -15.02
CA ARG A 175 -8.76 11.66 -15.54
C ARG A 175 -9.20 10.46 -14.69
N HIS A 176 -9.25 10.62 -13.37
CA HIS A 176 -9.69 9.59 -12.45
C HIS A 176 -11.20 9.36 -12.50
N LEU A 177 -12.02 10.41 -12.58
CA LEU A 177 -13.46 10.30 -12.82
C LEU A 177 -13.77 9.57 -14.13
N GLU A 178 -13.09 9.95 -15.21
CA GLU A 178 -13.27 9.30 -16.51
C GLU A 178 -12.92 7.81 -16.46
N THR A 179 -11.89 7.43 -15.70
CA THR A 179 -11.55 6.02 -15.47
C THR A 179 -12.66 5.28 -14.72
N ILE A 180 -13.29 5.92 -13.72
CA ILE A 180 -14.42 5.36 -12.97
C ILE A 180 -15.64 5.17 -13.88
N PHE A 181 -15.97 6.17 -14.71
CA PHE A 181 -17.09 6.09 -15.63
C PHE A 181 -16.91 5.02 -16.71
N GLN A 182 -15.72 4.91 -17.30
CA GLN A 182 -15.42 3.86 -18.28
C GLN A 182 -15.59 2.46 -17.69
N PHE A 183 -15.25 2.26 -16.41
CA PHE A 183 -15.49 0.99 -15.73
C PHE A 183 -16.99 0.76 -15.47
N ALA A 184 -17.72 1.80 -15.06
CA ALA A 184 -19.15 1.71 -14.84
C ALA A 184 -19.92 1.38 -16.13
N ASP A 185 -19.58 2.01 -17.25
CA ASP A 185 -20.19 1.78 -18.56
C ASP A 185 -20.06 0.33 -19.01
N MET A 186 -18.93 -0.32 -18.71
CA MET A 186 -18.74 -1.76 -19.01
C MET A 186 -19.73 -2.65 -18.26
N LEU A 187 -20.05 -2.31 -17.01
CA LEU A 187 -20.92 -3.09 -16.15
C LEU A 187 -22.39 -2.65 -16.24
N ASN A 188 -22.69 -1.50 -16.86
CA ASN A 188 -24.02 -0.91 -16.89
C ASN A 188 -25.09 -1.86 -17.48
N SER A 189 -24.72 -2.71 -18.44
CA SER A 189 -25.63 -3.72 -19.01
C SER A 189 -26.05 -4.83 -18.01
N LYS A 190 -25.34 -4.98 -16.90
CA LYS A 190 -25.56 -5.99 -15.85
C LYS A 190 -25.95 -5.38 -14.51
N VAL A 191 -25.56 -4.13 -14.28
CA VAL A 191 -25.76 -3.39 -13.03
C VAL A 191 -26.51 -2.11 -13.35
N SER A 192 -27.84 -2.18 -13.36
CA SER A 192 -28.70 -1.06 -13.73
C SER A 192 -28.49 0.18 -12.86
N ALA A 193 -28.11 0.01 -11.59
CA ALA A 193 -27.80 1.11 -10.68
C ALA A 193 -26.60 1.98 -11.12
N LEU A 194 -25.76 1.50 -12.05
CA LEU A 194 -24.65 2.29 -12.61
C LEU A 194 -25.11 3.32 -13.64
N SER A 195 -26.32 3.19 -14.19
CA SER A 195 -26.86 4.14 -15.20
C SER A 195 -26.98 5.57 -14.67
N VAL A 196 -27.20 5.72 -13.36
CA VAL A 196 -27.30 7.01 -12.65
C VAL A 196 -26.02 7.35 -11.87
N LEU A 197 -24.91 6.63 -12.08
CA LEU A 197 -23.67 6.83 -11.33
C LEU A 197 -23.12 8.25 -11.53
N ARG A 198 -23.12 8.71 -12.79
CA ARG A 198 -22.65 10.04 -13.16
C ARG A 198 -23.47 11.13 -12.48
N GLU A 199 -24.80 11.02 -12.52
CA GLU A 199 -25.71 11.96 -11.86
C GLU A 199 -25.48 12.03 -10.35
N LYS A 200 -25.29 10.88 -9.68
CA LYS A 200 -25.00 10.83 -8.23
C LYS A 200 -23.67 11.50 -7.88
N ILE A 201 -22.63 11.26 -8.68
CA ILE A 201 -21.31 11.88 -8.47
C ILE A 201 -21.40 13.39 -8.70
N GLU A 202 -22.04 13.83 -9.78
CA GLU A 202 -22.24 15.25 -10.07
C GLU A 202 -23.07 15.93 -8.98
N GLN A 203 -24.10 15.27 -8.47
CA GLN A 203 -24.90 15.76 -7.35
C GLN A 203 -24.04 16.00 -6.10
N PHE A 204 -23.21 15.03 -5.69
CA PHE A 204 -22.30 15.21 -4.56
C PHE A 204 -21.31 16.35 -4.79
N ASN A 205 -20.70 16.40 -5.98
CA ASN A 205 -19.74 17.45 -6.33
C ASN A 205 -20.38 18.84 -6.25
N ASN A 206 -21.59 18.99 -6.79
CA ASN A 206 -22.35 20.24 -6.72
C ASN A 206 -22.72 20.63 -5.29
N ILE A 207 -23.09 19.67 -4.45
CA ILE A 207 -23.36 19.91 -3.02
C ILE A 207 -22.09 20.38 -2.30
N LEU A 208 -20.96 19.71 -2.51
CA LEU A 208 -19.67 20.08 -1.94
C LEU A 208 -19.27 21.49 -2.35
N ASP A 209 -19.30 21.79 -3.65
CA ASP A 209 -18.89 23.11 -4.15
C ASP A 209 -19.85 24.22 -3.69
N LYS A 210 -21.16 23.99 -3.71
CA LYS A 210 -22.16 24.97 -3.24
C LYS A 210 -21.98 25.32 -1.76
N ASN A 211 -21.69 24.32 -0.92
CA ASN A 211 -21.60 24.52 0.53
C ASN A 211 -20.32 25.21 0.98
N PHE A 212 -19.23 25.14 0.20
CA PHE A 212 -17.92 25.61 0.63
C PHE A 212 -17.22 26.62 -0.32
N ASN A 213 -17.81 26.99 -1.47
CA ASN A 213 -17.29 28.05 -2.34
C ASN A 213 -17.79 29.47 -1.98
N GLN A 214 -18.81 29.59 -1.13
CA GLN A 214 -19.33 30.90 -0.73
C GLN A 214 -18.58 31.39 0.50
N THR A 215 -17.76 32.44 0.33
CA THR A 215 -17.36 33.32 1.43
C THR A 215 -18.60 33.70 2.21
N GLU A 216 -18.65 33.32 3.49
CA GLU A 216 -19.71 33.57 4.47
C GLU A 216 -20.59 34.76 4.07
N VAL A 217 -21.72 34.47 3.42
CA VAL A 217 -22.79 35.46 3.32
C VAL A 217 -23.48 35.41 4.66
N ASP A 218 -23.01 36.27 5.56
CA ASP A 218 -23.56 36.48 6.90
C ASP A 218 -25.09 36.47 6.89
N GLY A 219 -25.68 35.61 7.73
CA GLY A 219 -27.01 35.82 8.28
C GLY A 219 -28.23 35.22 7.55
N GLN A 220 -28.08 34.44 6.47
CA GLN A 220 -29.23 33.73 5.90
C GLN A 220 -29.47 32.38 6.61
N HIS A 221 -30.69 32.17 7.12
CA HIS A 221 -31.16 30.87 7.56
C HIS A 221 -30.93 29.84 6.44
N LYS A 222 -29.96 28.94 6.64
CA LYS A 222 -29.79 27.78 5.76
C LYS A 222 -31.09 26.98 5.80
N ASP A 223 -31.68 26.72 4.64
CA ASP A 223 -32.85 25.85 4.58
C ASP A 223 -32.49 24.44 5.08
N LEU A 224 -33.50 23.68 5.52
CA LEU A 224 -33.29 22.34 6.08
C LEU A 224 -32.53 21.43 5.10
N LYS A 225 -32.75 21.58 3.79
CA LYS A 225 -32.08 20.80 2.76
C LYS A 225 -30.59 21.10 2.72
N THR A 226 -30.19 22.37 2.78
CA THR A 226 -28.81 22.83 2.81
C THR A 226 -28.10 22.35 4.08
N MET A 227 -28.79 22.32 5.22
CA MET A 227 -28.22 21.74 6.46
C MET A 227 -27.97 20.25 6.34
N VAL A 228 -28.91 19.49 5.77
CA VAL A 228 -28.76 18.05 5.53
C VAL A 228 -27.63 17.77 4.54
N ASP A 229 -27.60 18.49 3.43
CA ASP A 229 -26.57 18.36 2.39
C ASP A 229 -25.17 18.71 2.94
N PHE A 230 -25.07 19.73 3.78
CA PHE A 230 -23.84 20.09 4.48
C PHE A 230 -23.36 18.96 5.41
N GLN A 231 -24.26 18.41 6.22
CA GLN A 231 -23.93 17.31 7.12
C GLN A 231 -23.56 16.03 6.36
N GLU A 232 -24.20 15.78 5.22
CA GLU A 232 -23.86 14.66 4.34
C GLU A 232 -22.41 14.76 3.88
N VAL A 233 -21.95 15.92 3.38
CA VAL A 233 -20.55 16.13 2.97
C VAL A 233 -19.58 15.86 4.12
N LEU A 234 -19.87 16.37 5.32
CA LEU A 234 -19.01 16.13 6.49
C LEU A 234 -18.96 14.64 6.88
N ASN A 235 -20.08 13.94 6.81
CA ASN A 235 -20.12 12.50 7.08
C ASN A 235 -19.31 11.72 6.03
N ARG A 236 -19.41 12.11 4.75
CA ARG A 236 -18.66 11.50 3.65
C ARG A 236 -17.15 11.74 3.77
N GLU A 237 -16.75 12.95 4.14
CA GLU A 237 -15.37 13.30 4.43
C GLU A 237 -14.80 12.47 5.59
N GLN A 238 -15.53 12.39 6.70
CA GLN A 238 -15.11 11.56 7.83
C GLN A 238 -14.94 10.10 7.40
N GLN A 239 -15.86 9.55 6.60
CA GLN A 239 -15.73 8.19 6.11
C GLN A 239 -14.50 8.00 5.21
N ALA A 240 -14.24 8.93 4.28
CA ALA A 240 -13.05 8.88 3.43
C ALA A 240 -11.75 8.90 4.24
N LEU A 241 -11.70 9.68 5.32
CA LEU A 241 -10.57 9.71 6.24
C LEU A 241 -10.45 8.42 7.06
N LYS A 242 -11.56 7.82 7.51
CA LYS A 242 -11.55 6.50 8.16
C LYS A 242 -10.95 5.43 7.24
N ASP A 243 -11.39 5.39 5.99
CA ASP A 243 -10.89 4.45 4.98
C ASP A 243 -9.37 4.65 4.76
N ARG A 244 -8.89 5.91 4.71
CA ARG A 244 -7.45 6.22 4.60
C ARG A 244 -6.67 5.78 5.84
N ILE A 245 -7.20 5.99 7.05
CA ILE A 245 -6.56 5.56 8.30
C ILE A 245 -6.47 4.02 8.35
N GLU A 246 -7.55 3.32 8.02
CA GLU A 246 -7.59 1.86 8.00
C GLU A 246 -6.64 1.28 6.95
N TYR A 247 -6.56 1.92 5.78
CA TYR A 247 -5.58 1.58 4.75
C TYR A 247 -4.14 1.65 5.29
N LEU A 248 -3.77 2.78 5.92
CA LEU A 248 -2.43 2.95 6.48
C LEU A 248 -2.14 1.88 7.53
N ILE A 249 -3.05 1.68 8.49
CA ILE A 249 -2.89 0.65 9.55
C ILE A 249 -2.64 -0.73 8.94
N THR A 250 -3.47 -1.16 8.00
CA THR A 250 -3.36 -2.48 7.36
C THR A 250 -2.09 -2.61 6.53
N HIS A 251 -1.71 -1.54 5.83
CA HIS A 251 -0.47 -1.49 5.04
C HIS A 251 0.76 -1.69 5.93
N PHE A 252 0.84 -0.96 7.06
CA PHE A 252 1.96 -1.09 7.99
C PHE A 252 1.98 -2.44 8.69
N GLU A 253 0.84 -2.96 9.16
CA GLU A 253 0.78 -4.29 9.80
C GLU A 253 1.31 -5.39 8.87
N GLY A 254 1.07 -5.27 7.56
CA GLY A 254 1.56 -6.22 6.56
C GLY A 254 3.02 -6.05 6.14
N ASN A 255 3.61 -4.88 6.41
CA ASN A 255 4.94 -4.46 5.95
C ASN A 255 5.90 -4.08 7.09
N LEU A 256 5.60 -4.43 8.35
CA LEU A 256 6.49 -4.15 9.51
C LEU A 256 7.93 -4.63 9.27
N ASP A 257 8.13 -5.66 8.45
CA ASP A 257 9.43 -6.22 8.11
C ASP A 257 10.19 -5.44 7.02
N LYS A 258 9.54 -4.53 6.29
CA LYS A 258 10.10 -3.88 5.10
C LYS A 258 10.78 -2.53 5.34
N ASN A 259 10.88 -2.08 6.60
CA ASN A 259 11.62 -0.88 6.97
C ASN A 259 11.25 0.40 6.17
N GLU A 260 10.02 0.46 5.65
CA GLU A 260 9.52 1.65 4.96
C GLU A 260 9.02 2.63 6.02
N ASN A 261 9.88 3.59 6.37
CA ASN A 261 9.43 4.86 6.93
C ASN A 261 8.48 5.48 5.90
N SER A 262 7.17 5.51 6.19
CA SER A 262 6.21 6.16 5.31
C SER A 262 5.85 7.52 5.91
N PRO A 263 6.32 8.63 5.28
CA PRO A 263 5.97 10.00 5.65
C PRO A 263 4.46 10.20 5.77
N ASP A 264 3.66 9.41 5.05
CA ASP A 264 2.20 9.49 5.02
C ASP A 264 1.55 9.48 6.40
N MET A 265 2.00 8.65 7.34
CA MET A 265 1.38 8.58 8.67
C MET A 265 1.61 9.87 9.46
N THR A 266 2.83 10.41 9.39
CA THR A 266 3.17 11.69 10.04
C THR A 266 2.41 12.84 9.40
N THR A 267 2.38 12.90 8.06
CA THR A 267 1.65 13.95 7.33
C THR A 267 0.14 13.91 7.60
N LEU A 268 -0.47 12.72 7.62
CA LEU A 268 -1.89 12.58 7.97
C LEU A 268 -2.16 13.01 9.42
N MET A 269 -1.28 12.64 10.35
CA MET A 269 -1.38 13.06 11.74
C MET A 269 -1.28 14.58 11.88
N GLU A 270 -0.35 15.22 11.20
CA GLU A 270 -0.23 16.69 11.17
C GLU A 270 -1.48 17.35 10.59
N PHE A 271 -2.01 16.81 9.49
CA PHE A 271 -3.26 17.27 8.88
C PHE A 271 -4.43 17.21 9.87
N LEU A 272 -4.59 16.09 10.57
CA LEU A 272 -5.64 15.92 11.57
C LEU A 272 -5.47 16.89 12.75
N HIS A 273 -4.26 17.11 13.25
CA HIS A 273 -4.00 18.10 14.31
C HIS A 273 -4.32 19.54 13.90
N GLN A 274 -4.23 19.86 12.61
CA GLN A 274 -4.62 21.17 12.09
C GLN A 274 -6.14 21.34 11.94
N ASN A 275 -6.90 20.25 11.91
CA ASN A 275 -8.36 20.23 11.70
C ASN A 275 -9.07 19.61 12.93
N LYS A 276 -9.28 20.42 13.97
CA LYS A 276 -9.82 19.96 15.26
C LYS A 276 -11.21 19.31 15.16
N ASP A 277 -12.05 19.79 14.26
CA ASP A 277 -13.38 19.24 14.00
C ASP A 277 -13.32 17.79 13.50
N LEU A 278 -12.28 17.43 12.75
CA LEU A 278 -12.04 16.05 12.33
C LEU A 278 -11.56 15.17 13.49
N LEU A 279 -10.69 15.70 14.37
CA LEU A 279 -10.19 14.95 15.53
C LEU A 279 -11.30 14.54 16.49
N GLU A 280 -12.28 15.41 16.72
CA GLU A 280 -13.41 15.13 17.60
C GLU A 280 -14.26 13.96 17.09
N ASN A 281 -14.45 13.88 15.76
CA ASN A 281 -15.29 12.87 15.13
C ASN A 281 -14.55 11.56 14.77
N LEU A 282 -13.23 11.61 14.60
CA LEU A 282 -12.37 10.46 14.24
C LEU A 282 -11.60 9.89 15.44
N GLY A 283 -11.97 10.25 16.67
CA GLY A 283 -11.23 9.90 17.89
C GLY A 283 -10.79 8.43 17.98
N PRO A 284 -11.68 7.44 17.79
CA PRO A 284 -11.33 6.02 17.81
C PRO A 284 -10.30 5.62 16.75
N GLU A 285 -10.46 6.08 15.52
CA GLU A 285 -9.57 5.79 14.40
C GLU A 285 -8.20 6.47 14.57
N VAL A 286 -8.18 7.71 15.05
CA VAL A 286 -6.95 8.44 15.38
C VAL A 286 -6.20 7.79 16.54
N TYR A 287 -6.91 7.25 17.53
CA TYR A 287 -6.30 6.49 18.62
C TYR A 287 -5.61 5.22 18.09
N LYS A 288 -6.26 4.48 17.18
CA LYS A 288 -5.64 3.32 16.51
C LYS A 288 -4.41 3.73 15.71
N LEU A 289 -4.49 4.83 14.95
CA LEU A 289 -3.37 5.36 14.17
C LEU A 289 -2.19 5.74 15.07
N LYS A 290 -2.42 6.45 16.18
CA LYS A 290 -1.41 6.77 17.21
C LYS A 290 -0.77 5.51 17.80
N GLY A 291 -1.58 4.48 18.07
CA GLY A 291 -1.10 3.19 18.53
C GLY A 291 -0.16 2.52 17.53
N MET A 292 -0.49 2.57 16.24
CA MET A 292 0.37 2.06 15.17
C MET A 292 1.66 2.87 15.05
N GLN A 293 1.57 4.21 15.06
CA GLN A 293 2.74 5.09 15.03
C GLN A 293 3.70 4.81 16.20
N THR A 294 3.16 4.56 17.39
CA THR A 294 3.94 4.20 18.56
C THR A 294 4.67 2.87 18.36
N LYS A 295 4.00 1.86 17.79
CA LYS A 295 4.63 0.56 17.46
C LYS A 295 5.75 0.72 16.43
N LEU A 296 5.53 1.51 15.39
CA LEU A 296 6.55 1.82 14.37
C LEU A 296 7.78 2.49 15.00
N ASN A 297 7.57 3.52 15.83
CA ASN A 297 8.66 4.19 16.55
C ASN A 297 9.41 3.24 17.51
N GLN A 298 8.73 2.27 18.12
CA GLN A 298 9.35 1.25 18.96
C GLN A 298 10.18 0.26 18.12
N HIS A 299 9.65 -0.21 16.98
CA HIS A 299 10.38 -1.04 16.04
C HIS A 299 11.64 -0.33 15.52
N GLU A 300 11.53 0.94 15.12
CA GLU A 300 12.68 1.74 14.67
C GLU A 300 13.76 1.85 15.75
N LYS A 301 13.38 2.08 17.02
CA LYS A 301 14.31 2.07 18.16
C LYS A 301 14.97 0.70 18.37
N GLN A 302 14.22 -0.39 18.23
CA GLN A 302 14.75 -1.75 18.34
C GLN A 302 15.73 -2.06 17.21
N ILE A 303 15.41 -1.66 15.97
CA ILE A 303 16.30 -1.79 14.81
C ILE A 303 17.57 -1.01 15.06
N ASN A 304 17.50 0.26 15.46
CA ASN A 304 18.67 1.07 15.78
C ASN A 304 19.54 0.43 16.89
N ASN A 305 18.93 -0.17 17.91
CA ASN A 305 19.65 -0.91 18.94
C ASN A 305 20.34 -2.17 18.38
N LEU A 306 19.62 -2.96 17.58
CA LEU A 306 20.18 -4.15 16.92
C LEU A 306 21.32 -3.80 15.97
N THR A 307 21.17 -2.76 15.16
CA THR A 307 22.24 -2.22 14.30
C THR A 307 23.46 -1.87 15.14
N ASN A 308 23.31 -1.08 16.21
CA ASN A 308 24.43 -0.73 17.09
C ASN A 308 25.10 -1.97 17.73
N ARG A 309 24.34 -3.01 18.08
CA ARG A 309 24.88 -4.26 18.62
C ARG A 309 25.61 -5.07 17.56
N VAL A 310 25.11 -5.10 16.32
CA VAL A 310 25.79 -5.74 15.20
C VAL A 310 27.12 -5.04 14.95
N ASP A 311 27.15 -3.71 14.84
CA ASP A 311 28.39 -2.93 14.67
C ASP A 311 29.40 -3.20 15.80
N GLN A 312 28.94 -3.38 17.05
CA GLN A 312 29.80 -3.75 18.18
C GLN A 312 30.37 -5.16 18.06
N LEU A 313 29.54 -6.13 17.65
CA LEU A 313 29.98 -7.51 17.46
C LEU A 313 30.98 -7.63 16.31
N GLU A 314 30.79 -6.87 15.23
CA GLU A 314 31.73 -6.81 14.11
C GLU A 314 33.09 -6.26 14.55
N LYS A 315 33.12 -5.20 15.37
CA LYS A 315 34.36 -4.67 15.99
C LYS A 315 35.07 -5.66 16.91
N VAL A 316 34.33 -6.41 17.73
CA VAL A 316 34.92 -7.44 18.62
C VAL A 316 35.53 -8.57 17.79
N LYS A 317 34.85 -9.01 16.73
CA LYS A 317 35.34 -10.05 15.82
C LYS A 317 36.64 -9.62 15.11
N GLU A 318 36.73 -8.35 14.72
CA GLU A 318 37.95 -7.78 14.14
C GLU A 318 39.11 -7.71 15.14
N THR A 319 38.85 -7.39 16.41
CA THR A 319 39.89 -7.37 17.47
C THR A 319 40.36 -8.76 17.90
N THR A 320 39.51 -9.79 17.86
CA THR A 320 39.92 -11.18 18.17
C THR A 320 40.70 -11.85 17.03
N ASN A 321 40.60 -11.37 15.80
CA ASN A 321 41.31 -11.96 14.64
C ASN A 321 42.68 -11.31 14.35
N THR A 322 43.07 -10.25 15.07
CA THR A 322 44.31 -9.49 14.83
C THR A 322 45.56 -9.98 15.57
N ALA A 323 45.66 -11.29 15.88
CA ALA A 323 46.92 -11.91 16.32
C ALA A 323 47.86 -12.32 15.15
N GLY A 324 47.52 -11.96 13.91
CA GLY A 324 48.32 -12.28 12.71
C GLY A 324 48.45 -11.09 11.77
N GLN A 325 49.66 -10.52 11.75
CA GLN A 325 50.33 -9.81 10.65
C GLN A 325 49.50 -8.95 9.64
N SER A 326 49.71 -7.64 9.77
CA SER A 326 49.93 -6.63 8.72
C SER A 326 48.81 -6.19 7.75
N SER A 327 48.43 -4.92 7.97
CA SER A 327 48.19 -3.84 6.98
C SER A 327 46.75 -3.34 6.71
N SER A 328 46.62 -2.00 6.86
CA SER A 328 45.54 -1.05 6.52
C SER A 328 44.43 -0.77 7.56
N GLN A 329 44.55 0.44 8.15
CA GLN A 329 43.88 1.07 9.30
C GLN A 329 42.36 1.37 9.23
N ILE A 330 41.57 0.79 8.31
CA ILE A 330 40.14 1.13 8.21
C ILE A 330 39.24 0.04 8.81
N THR A 331 38.60 0.37 9.93
CA THR A 331 37.61 -0.47 10.63
C THR A 331 36.16 0.03 10.49
N ASN A 332 35.92 1.14 9.78
CA ASN A 332 34.58 1.66 9.54
C ASN A 332 34.34 1.91 8.04
N TYR A 333 34.05 0.83 7.32
CA TYR A 333 33.79 0.86 5.87
C TYR A 333 32.61 1.76 5.49
N PRO A 334 31.44 1.73 6.18
CA PRO A 334 30.33 2.61 5.84
C PRO A 334 30.70 4.09 5.92
N LYS A 335 31.43 4.49 6.97
CA LYS A 335 31.92 5.87 7.12
C LYS A 335 32.91 6.23 6.02
N PHE A 336 33.86 5.36 5.70
CA PHE A 336 34.80 5.59 4.59
C PHE A 336 34.05 5.81 3.27
N ILE A 337 33.08 4.95 2.92
CA ILE A 337 32.31 5.10 1.68
C ILE A 337 31.52 6.42 1.67
N LYS A 338 30.91 6.80 2.80
CA LYS A 338 30.15 8.05 2.94
C LYS A 338 31.04 9.28 2.78
N ASP A 339 32.16 9.32 3.51
CA ASP A 339 33.10 10.45 3.52
C ASP A 339 33.82 10.61 2.17
N ASN A 340 33.92 9.52 1.39
CA ASN A 340 34.60 9.49 0.10
C ASN A 340 33.65 9.38 -1.10
N ARG A 341 32.34 9.61 -0.93
CA ARG A 341 31.30 9.43 -1.96
C ARG A 341 31.63 10.15 -3.27
N SER A 342 31.97 11.44 -3.22
CA SER A 342 32.28 12.22 -4.43
C SER A 342 33.58 11.78 -5.11
N TRP A 343 34.57 11.35 -4.33
CA TRP A 343 35.82 10.80 -4.87
C TRP A 343 35.56 9.48 -5.59
N LEU A 344 34.84 8.56 -4.96
CA LEU A 344 34.45 7.28 -5.54
C LEU A 344 33.75 7.45 -6.91
N ILE A 345 32.78 8.37 -7.00
CA ILE A 345 32.02 8.62 -8.25
C ILE A 345 32.92 9.11 -9.40
N ASN A 346 33.98 9.87 -9.08
CA ASN A 346 34.84 10.49 -10.09
C ASN A 346 36.09 9.65 -10.43
N THR A 347 36.48 8.73 -9.56
CA THR A 347 37.76 8.02 -9.66
C THR A 347 37.61 6.57 -10.11
N VAL A 348 36.55 5.88 -9.71
CA VAL A 348 36.36 4.44 -9.98
C VAL A 348 35.98 4.21 -11.45
N LYS A 349 36.67 3.28 -12.11
CA LYS A 349 36.49 2.93 -13.53
C LYS A 349 36.09 1.47 -13.74
N ASN A 350 36.59 0.56 -12.91
CA ASN A 350 36.44 -0.90 -13.04
C ASN A 350 35.15 -1.42 -12.38
N ILE A 351 34.02 -0.76 -12.65
CA ILE A 351 32.74 -1.03 -11.96
C ILE A 351 32.21 -2.43 -12.27
N ASP A 352 32.41 -2.95 -13.48
CA ASP A 352 31.91 -4.28 -13.85
C ASP A 352 32.59 -5.37 -13.01
N GLN A 353 33.92 -5.28 -12.85
CA GLN A 353 34.70 -6.21 -12.03
C GLN A 353 34.39 -6.05 -10.54
N ILE A 354 34.11 -4.82 -10.09
CA ILE A 354 33.64 -4.58 -8.72
C ILE A 354 32.29 -5.26 -8.47
N LEU A 355 31.33 -5.12 -9.40
CA LEU A 355 30.03 -5.78 -9.28
C LEU A 355 30.14 -7.29 -9.23
N ASP A 356 31.06 -7.89 -9.99
CA ASP A 356 31.27 -9.34 -9.99
C ASP A 356 31.81 -9.87 -8.64
N ASP A 357 32.45 -9.01 -7.84
CA ASP A 357 32.93 -9.36 -6.49
C ASP A 357 31.90 -9.06 -5.38
N LEU A 358 30.77 -8.41 -5.68
CA LEU A 358 29.73 -8.06 -4.71
C LEU A 358 28.66 -9.17 -4.60
N SER A 359 28.99 -10.25 -3.90
CA SER A 359 28.14 -11.44 -3.77
C SER A 359 26.83 -11.20 -3.00
N GLU A 360 26.79 -10.21 -2.11
CA GLU A 360 25.61 -9.85 -1.31
C GLU A 360 24.65 -8.90 -2.04
N LEU A 361 25.01 -8.40 -3.24
CA LEU A 361 24.11 -7.55 -4.03
C LEU A 361 23.07 -8.41 -4.78
N HIS A 362 21.79 -8.06 -4.64
CA HIS A 362 20.72 -8.74 -5.35
C HIS A 362 20.88 -8.59 -6.88
N SER A 363 20.53 -9.63 -7.65
CA SER A 363 20.66 -9.63 -9.11
C SER A 363 19.93 -8.47 -9.80
N GLU A 364 18.80 -8.04 -9.24
CA GLU A 364 18.03 -6.87 -9.70
C GLU A 364 18.82 -5.57 -9.50
N SER A 365 19.45 -5.38 -8.35
CA SER A 365 20.33 -4.23 -8.06
C SER A 365 21.50 -4.19 -9.03
N VAL A 366 22.13 -5.34 -9.30
CA VAL A 366 23.22 -5.46 -10.29
C VAL A 366 22.74 -5.05 -11.68
N ALA A 367 21.55 -5.50 -12.10
CA ALA A 367 20.96 -5.12 -13.37
C ALA A 367 20.69 -3.60 -13.45
N ASN A 368 20.16 -2.99 -12.39
CA ASN A 368 19.91 -1.55 -12.31
C ASN A 368 21.20 -0.72 -12.45
N VAL A 369 22.31 -1.18 -11.83
CA VAL A 369 23.61 -0.54 -11.99
C VAL A 369 24.12 -0.69 -13.43
N LYS A 370 24.07 -1.91 -13.99
CA LYS A 370 24.52 -2.20 -15.36
C LYS A 370 23.70 -1.47 -16.44
N ALA A 371 22.48 -1.05 -16.13
CA ALA A 371 21.64 -0.26 -17.04
C ALA A 371 22.08 1.20 -17.19
N LYS A 372 22.99 1.72 -16.37
CA LYS A 372 23.44 3.13 -16.45
C LYS A 372 24.44 3.34 -17.58
N GLN A 373 24.31 4.48 -18.26
CA GLN A 373 25.10 4.79 -19.47
C GLN A 373 26.57 5.18 -19.21
N THR A 374 26.89 5.72 -18.03
CA THR A 374 28.24 6.21 -17.72
C THR A 374 28.77 5.55 -16.46
N LYS A 375 30.10 5.40 -16.36
CA LYS A 375 30.73 4.85 -15.14
C LYS A 375 30.38 5.67 -13.89
N GLN A 376 30.32 7.01 -13.99
CA GLN A 376 29.89 7.83 -12.84
C GLN A 376 28.44 7.56 -12.43
N ALA A 377 27.54 7.35 -13.40
CA ALA A 377 26.15 7.01 -13.13
C ALA A 377 26.01 5.61 -12.53
N MET A 378 26.78 4.63 -13.03
CA MET A 378 26.86 3.30 -12.43
C MET A 378 27.32 3.38 -10.97
N MET A 379 28.38 4.16 -10.67
CA MET A 379 28.88 4.29 -9.30
C MET A 379 27.87 4.99 -8.39
N ARG A 380 27.17 6.03 -8.88
CA ARG A 380 26.09 6.68 -8.13
C ARG A 380 24.98 5.70 -7.76
N GLU A 381 24.57 4.88 -8.72
CA GLU A 381 23.53 3.87 -8.55
C GLU A 381 23.97 2.78 -7.57
N LEU A 382 25.20 2.27 -7.70
CA LEU A 382 25.77 1.28 -6.78
C LEU A 382 25.75 1.77 -5.34
N LEU A 383 26.14 3.02 -5.11
CA LEU A 383 26.17 3.65 -3.78
C LEU A 383 24.78 3.89 -3.15
N LEU A 384 23.68 3.60 -3.85
CA LEU A 384 22.33 3.55 -3.27
C LEU A 384 22.08 2.21 -2.57
N TYR A 385 22.72 1.14 -3.04
CA TYR A 385 22.55 -0.21 -2.52
C TYR A 385 23.51 -0.54 -1.37
N VAL A 386 24.51 0.32 -1.12
CA VAL A 386 25.43 0.18 0.02
C VAL A 386 24.75 0.69 1.29
N ASN A 387 23.92 -0.16 1.90
CA ASN A 387 23.07 0.19 3.04
C ASN A 387 23.38 -0.59 4.33
N CYS A 388 24.38 -1.47 4.31
CA CYS A 388 24.81 -2.25 5.47
C CYS A 388 26.34 -2.43 5.50
N GLU A 389 26.87 -2.83 6.65
CA GLU A 389 28.30 -2.99 6.88
C GLU A 389 28.93 -4.06 5.97
N ARG A 390 28.24 -5.18 5.74
CA ARG A 390 28.71 -6.26 4.85
C ARG A 390 28.93 -5.79 3.42
N ILE A 391 27.93 -5.14 2.82
CA ILE A 391 28.04 -4.61 1.45
C ILE A 391 29.12 -3.52 1.38
N ALA A 392 29.24 -2.67 2.41
CA ALA A 392 30.28 -1.64 2.46
C ALA A 392 31.69 -2.24 2.52
N LYS A 393 31.85 -3.33 3.28
CA LYS A 393 33.11 -4.09 3.39
C LYS A 393 33.47 -4.79 2.09
N ASP A 394 32.50 -5.47 1.46
CA ASP A 394 32.72 -6.12 0.16
C ASP A 394 33.08 -5.10 -0.91
N LEU A 395 32.40 -3.94 -0.94
CA LEU A 395 32.75 -2.85 -1.84
C LEU A 395 34.17 -2.33 -1.57
N PHE A 396 34.54 -2.13 -0.31
CA PHE A 396 35.89 -1.68 0.03
C PHE A 396 36.98 -2.67 -0.44
N ASN A 397 36.74 -3.97 -0.25
CA ASN A 397 37.65 -5.01 -0.69
C ASN A 397 37.74 -5.09 -2.22
N ALA A 398 36.60 -4.98 -2.92
CA ALA A 398 36.54 -4.91 -4.37
C ALA A 398 37.27 -3.67 -4.91
N LEU A 399 37.15 -2.52 -4.24
CA LEU A 399 37.90 -1.30 -4.57
C LEU A 399 39.42 -1.50 -4.38
N LEU A 400 39.87 -2.14 -3.30
CA LEU A 400 41.29 -2.46 -3.11
C LEU A 400 41.83 -3.39 -4.20
N LYS A 401 41.00 -4.32 -4.67
CA LYS A 401 41.36 -5.30 -5.71
C LYS A 401 41.42 -4.68 -7.09
N HIS A 402 40.42 -3.88 -7.48
CA HIS A 402 40.27 -3.37 -8.85
C HIS A 402 40.71 -1.92 -9.04
N GLU A 403 40.79 -1.15 -7.96
CA GLU A 403 41.17 0.27 -7.95
C GLU A 403 42.38 0.52 -7.03
N LYS A 404 43.33 -0.42 -7.06
CA LYS A 404 44.48 -0.48 -6.14
C LYS A 404 45.22 0.84 -5.99
N ARG A 405 45.68 1.44 -7.09
CA ARG A 405 46.48 2.67 -7.06
C ARG A 405 45.69 3.89 -6.53
N PRO A 406 44.46 4.17 -7.01
CA PRO A 406 43.61 5.18 -6.40
C PRO A 406 43.35 4.96 -4.90
N MET A 407 43.07 3.72 -4.50
CA MET A 407 42.82 3.38 -3.10
C MET A 407 44.06 3.60 -2.24
N GLU A 408 45.23 3.16 -2.67
CA GLU A 408 46.50 3.38 -1.96
C GLU A 408 46.82 4.87 -1.80
N GLU A 409 46.62 5.68 -2.83
CA GLU A 409 46.79 7.14 -2.76
C GLU A 409 45.79 7.77 -1.80
N ARG A 410 44.54 7.31 -1.80
CA ARG A 410 43.50 7.83 -0.90
C ARG A 410 43.74 7.46 0.55
N LEU A 411 44.20 6.24 0.80
CA LEU A 411 44.52 5.73 2.14
C LEU A 411 45.79 6.37 2.73
N LYS A 412 46.74 6.81 1.90
CA LYS A 412 47.92 7.58 2.36
C LYS A 412 47.60 9.02 2.78
N GLY A 413 46.44 9.55 2.37
CA GLY A 413 45.98 10.89 2.70
C GLY A 413 44.99 10.95 3.87
N LEU A 414 44.71 9.80 4.50
CA LEU A 414 43.92 9.65 5.72
C LEU A 414 44.87 9.41 6.90
#